data_AF-A0A160VH02-F1
#
_entry.id   AF-A0A160VH02-F1
#
_cell.length_a   1.000
_cell.length_b   1.000
_cell.length_c   1.000
_cell.angle_alpha   90.00
_cell.angle_beta   90.00
_cell.angle_gamma   90.00
#
_symmetry.space_group_name_H-M   'P 1'
#
loop_
_entity.id
_entity.type
_entity.pdbx_description
1 polymer ?
#
loop_
_entity_poly.entity_id
_entity_poly.type
_entity_poly.pdbx_seq_one_letter_code
_entity_poly.pdbx_strand_id
1 'polypeptide(L)'
;MDYIWPHDNSYTTHYDTTNFGLRHFSKKIKQGDFKQKLSCDFNSDDSTLIYNGNTVPVPDSVQTIFTLLARITINPLEYIDTKWFPMDHEGCSYRGRFLWSDTVTVKAMDKNILCDYFRLDLIPNEDNECLLEKSDYFMKNIVAENTVRQLWVEKNNNKRIIKAAAKVYGLTLEAIIQDG
;
A
#
# COMPACT_ATOMS: atom_id res chain seq x y z
N MET A 1 -23.75 -16.30 -17.34
CA MET A 1 -24.04 -15.61 -16.07
C MET A 1 -22.76 -14.90 -15.67
N ASP A 2 -22.69 -13.59 -15.88
CA ASP A 2 -21.56 -12.80 -15.39
C ASP A 2 -21.78 -12.53 -13.90
N TYR A 3 -21.07 -13.26 -13.05
CA TYR A 3 -20.94 -12.90 -11.64
C TYR A 3 -20.04 -11.66 -11.54
N ILE A 4 -20.58 -10.50 -11.92
CA ILE A 4 -19.97 -9.22 -11.57
C ILE A 4 -20.15 -9.08 -10.07
N TRP A 5 -19.12 -9.37 -9.29
CA TRP A 5 -19.13 -9.16 -7.85
C TRP A 5 -19.12 -7.64 -7.59
N PRO A 6 -20.26 -7.03 -7.21
CA PRO A 6 -20.35 -5.60 -7.11
C PRO A 6 -19.48 -5.15 -5.93
N HIS A 7 -18.49 -4.32 -6.23
CA HIS A 7 -17.58 -3.75 -5.26
C HIS A 7 -17.63 -2.23 -5.34
N ASP A 8 -17.73 -1.58 -4.19
CA ASP A 8 -17.67 -0.14 -4.01
C ASP A 8 -16.82 0.12 -2.76
N ASN A 9 -15.52 0.30 -3.00
CA ASN A 9 -14.52 0.45 -1.96
C ASN A 9 -13.88 1.84 -2.11
N SER A 10 -13.90 2.61 -1.04
CA SER A 10 -13.20 3.89 -0.96
C SER A 10 -12.18 3.85 0.16
N TYR A 11 -10.97 4.32 -0.12
CA TYR A 11 -9.90 4.52 0.86
C TYR A 11 -9.43 5.96 0.78
N THR A 12 -9.22 6.57 1.94
CA THR A 12 -8.68 7.93 2.07
C THR A 12 -7.53 7.89 3.04
N THR A 13 -6.40 8.50 2.67
CA THR A 13 -5.28 8.72 3.58
C THR A 13 -4.83 10.17 3.51
N HIS A 14 -4.65 10.79 4.67
CA HIS A 14 -3.94 12.04 4.83
C HIS A 14 -2.61 11.76 5.52
N TYR A 15 -1.55 12.39 5.05
CA TYR A 15 -0.20 12.08 5.49
C TYR A 15 0.69 13.31 5.45
N ASP A 16 1.78 13.27 6.22
CA ASP A 16 2.84 14.25 6.20
C ASP A 16 3.66 14.11 4.91
N THR A 17 3.75 15.16 4.10
CA THR A 17 4.43 15.07 2.79
C THR A 17 5.95 15.04 2.90
N THR A 18 6.52 15.31 4.08
CA THR A 18 7.96 15.26 4.32
C THR A 18 8.40 13.83 4.63
N ASN A 19 7.70 13.18 5.57
CA ASN A 19 8.08 11.86 6.06
C ASN A 19 7.11 10.74 5.70
N PHE A 20 6.03 11.02 4.95
CA PHE A 20 4.97 10.10 4.53
C PHE A 20 4.17 9.47 5.69
N GLY A 21 4.36 9.99 6.91
CA GLY A 21 3.71 9.55 8.13
C GLY A 21 2.20 9.74 8.06
N LEU A 22 1.46 8.72 8.46
CA LEU A 22 0.00 8.70 8.51
C LEU A 22 -0.49 9.79 9.48
N ARG A 23 -1.46 10.58 9.02
CA ARG A 23 -2.21 11.54 9.85
C ARG A 23 -3.66 11.12 10.04
N HIS A 24 -4.27 10.62 8.97
CA HIS A 24 -5.61 10.05 9.00
C HIS A 24 -5.74 8.96 7.96
N PHE A 25 -6.43 7.88 8.31
CA PHE A 25 -6.84 6.83 7.37
C PHE A 25 -8.31 6.53 7.57
N SER A 26 -9.05 6.40 6.48
CA SER A 26 -10.40 5.86 6.53
C SER A 26 -10.69 4.98 5.33
N LYS A 27 -11.54 3.98 5.54
CA LYS A 27 -12.10 3.16 4.48
C LYS A 27 -13.58 2.95 4.65
N LYS A 28 -14.27 2.80 3.52
CA LYS A 28 -15.67 2.38 3.43
C LYS A 28 -15.74 1.31 2.35
N ILE A 29 -16.11 0.11 2.77
CA ILE A 29 -16.07 -1.10 1.94
C ILE A 29 -17.50 -1.61 1.74
N LYS A 30 -17.80 -2.00 0.51
CA LYS A 30 -18.99 -2.76 0.12
C LYS A 30 -18.60 -3.79 -0.93
N GLN A 31 -18.64 -5.06 -0.56
CA GLN A 31 -18.10 -6.19 -1.32
C GLN A 31 -19.09 -7.36 -1.25
N GLY A 32 -20.10 -7.35 -2.12
CA GLY A 32 -21.30 -8.16 -1.93
C GLY A 32 -21.99 -7.83 -0.60
N ASP A 33 -22.12 -8.83 0.28
CA ASP A 33 -22.70 -8.67 1.63
C ASP A 33 -21.70 -8.11 2.66
N PHE A 34 -20.40 -8.16 2.37
CA PHE A 34 -19.38 -7.63 3.27
C PHE A 34 -19.40 -6.09 3.26
N LYS A 35 -19.60 -5.49 4.44
CA LYS A 35 -19.54 -4.04 4.65
C LYS A 35 -18.66 -3.73 5.84
N GLN A 36 -17.77 -2.76 5.68
CA GLN A 36 -16.89 -2.32 6.76
C GLN A 36 -16.66 -0.82 6.65
N LYS A 37 -16.61 -0.16 7.80
CA LYS A 37 -16.07 1.20 7.92
C LYS A 37 -14.98 1.16 8.98
N LEU A 38 -13.87 1.80 8.69
CA LEU A 38 -12.76 1.99 9.62
C LEU A 38 -12.28 3.42 9.49
N SER A 39 -11.93 4.02 10.61
CA SER A 39 -11.27 5.33 10.67
C SER A 39 -10.17 5.25 11.70
N CYS A 40 -9.11 5.99 11.43
CA CYS A 40 -7.92 6.09 12.25
C CYS A 40 -7.41 7.52 12.19
N ASP A 41 -7.09 8.08 13.34
CA ASP A 41 -6.42 9.37 13.48
C ASP A 41 -5.11 9.20 14.23
N PHE A 42 -4.07 9.89 13.78
CA PHE A 42 -2.79 9.92 14.46
C PHE A 42 -2.80 11.01 15.54
N ASN A 43 -2.47 10.64 16.77
CA ASN A 43 -2.23 11.55 17.86
C ASN A 43 -0.73 11.82 18.01
N SER A 44 -0.31 13.07 17.77
CA SER A 44 1.10 13.47 17.88
C SER A 44 1.60 13.56 19.31
N ASP A 45 0.72 13.76 20.29
CA ASP A 45 1.11 14.02 21.68
C ASP A 45 1.70 12.77 22.34
N ASP A 46 1.18 11.59 21.99
CA ASP A 46 1.60 10.30 22.52
C ASP A 46 2.12 9.33 21.44
N SER A 47 2.17 9.76 20.18
CA SER A 47 2.57 8.94 19.03
C SER A 47 1.75 7.65 18.93
N THR A 48 0.43 7.80 18.84
CA THR A 48 -0.51 6.68 18.72
C THR A 48 -1.46 6.82 17.54
N LEU A 49 -1.94 5.69 17.03
CA LEU A 49 -3.09 5.60 16.13
C LEU A 49 -4.35 5.27 16.93
N ILE A 50 -5.41 6.04 16.75
CA ILE A 50 -6.69 5.86 17.46
C ILE A 50 -7.71 5.21 16.52
N TYR A 51 -8.03 3.95 16.79
CA TYR A 51 -8.96 3.12 16.04
C TYR A 51 -10.22 2.84 16.88
N ASN A 52 -11.32 3.54 16.62
CA ASN A 52 -12.61 3.33 17.32
C ASN A 52 -12.48 3.25 18.87
N GLY A 53 -11.56 4.00 19.46
CA GLY A 53 -11.29 4.02 20.91
C GLY A 53 -10.15 3.11 21.38
N ASN A 54 -9.64 2.22 20.53
CA ASN A 54 -8.39 1.48 20.78
C ASN A 54 -7.20 2.31 20.31
N THR A 55 -6.06 2.17 20.98
CA THR A 55 -4.82 2.86 20.61
C THR A 55 -3.74 1.88 20.20
N VAL A 56 -2.95 2.26 19.20
CA VAL A 56 -1.78 1.50 18.73
C VAL A 56 -0.56 2.42 18.78
N PRO A 57 0.46 2.12 19.60
CA PRO A 57 1.71 2.89 19.62
C PRO A 57 2.46 2.76 18.29
N VAL A 58 2.89 3.89 17.74
CA VAL A 58 3.55 3.96 16.43
C VAL A 58 4.59 5.07 16.39
N PRO A 59 5.63 4.99 15.56
CA PRO A 59 6.47 6.15 15.28
C PRO A 59 5.69 7.18 14.44
N ASP A 60 6.03 8.47 14.54
CA ASP A 60 5.46 9.55 13.71
C ASP A 60 5.55 9.28 12.19
N SER A 61 6.58 8.53 11.78
CA SER A 61 6.82 8.16 10.37
C SER A 61 6.06 6.91 9.91
N VAL A 62 5.15 6.37 10.72
CA VAL A 62 4.36 5.17 10.36
C VAL A 62 3.57 5.42 9.09
N GLN A 63 3.67 4.52 8.13
CA GLN A 63 3.02 4.62 6.83
C GLN A 63 1.85 3.64 6.70
N THR A 64 1.01 3.85 5.70
CA THR A 64 0.09 2.81 5.21
C THR A 64 0.61 2.27 3.89
N ILE A 65 -0.02 1.24 3.34
CA ILE A 65 0.26 0.83 1.96
C ILE A 65 0.12 1.99 0.97
N PHE A 66 -0.86 2.86 1.15
CA PHE A 66 -1.09 3.98 0.25
C PHE A 66 -0.01 5.05 0.36
N THR A 67 0.49 5.34 1.56
CA THR A 67 1.56 6.32 1.73
C THR A 67 2.92 5.76 1.31
N LEU A 68 3.14 4.44 1.41
CA LEU A 68 4.28 3.77 0.76
C LEU A 68 4.22 3.92 -0.77
N LEU A 69 3.05 3.70 -1.38
CA LEU A 69 2.84 3.88 -2.81
C LEU A 69 2.98 5.35 -3.23
N ALA A 70 2.62 6.31 -2.38
CA ALA A 70 2.89 7.72 -2.63
C ALA A 70 4.40 8.05 -2.49
N ARG A 71 5.10 7.39 -1.56
CA ARG A 71 6.53 7.61 -1.33
C ARG A 71 7.37 7.22 -2.55
N ILE A 72 7.11 6.05 -3.14
CA ILE A 72 7.91 5.52 -4.25
C ILE A 72 7.85 6.42 -5.50
N THR A 73 6.80 7.22 -5.65
CA THR A 73 6.65 8.16 -6.77
C THR A 73 7.36 9.49 -6.53
N ILE A 74 7.91 9.73 -5.33
CA ILE A 74 8.53 11.02 -4.99
C ILE A 74 10.01 10.83 -4.69
N ASN A 75 10.35 9.94 -3.76
CA ASN A 75 11.72 9.80 -3.30
C ASN A 75 12.66 9.23 -4.38
N PRO A 76 13.96 9.57 -4.34
CA PRO A 76 14.94 9.05 -5.27
C PRO A 76 15.26 7.58 -4.99
N LEU A 77 15.67 6.86 -6.04
CA LEU A 77 15.96 5.42 -5.99
C LEU A 77 16.94 5.08 -4.86
N GLU A 78 18.01 5.87 -4.74
CA GLU A 78 19.10 5.68 -3.78
C GLU A 78 18.62 5.80 -2.32
N TYR A 79 17.50 6.47 -2.08
CA TYR A 79 16.91 6.60 -0.74
C TYR A 79 15.93 5.46 -0.42
N ILE A 80 15.16 5.00 -1.41
CA ILE A 80 14.08 4.03 -1.18
C ILE A 80 14.54 2.58 -1.25
N ASP A 81 15.59 2.30 -2.03
CA ASP A 81 16.03 0.93 -2.26
C ASP A 81 16.53 0.30 -0.96
N THR A 82 16.05 -0.91 -0.66
CA THR A 82 16.33 -1.71 0.54
C THR A 82 15.87 -1.11 1.87
N LYS A 83 15.42 0.15 1.90
CA LYS A 83 15.08 0.86 3.13
C LYS A 83 13.76 0.35 3.73
N TRP A 84 13.81 0.00 5.01
CA TRP A 84 12.62 -0.36 5.79
C TRP A 84 11.89 0.88 6.30
N PHE A 85 10.57 0.84 6.21
CA PHE A 85 9.66 1.84 6.73
C PHE A 85 8.66 1.18 7.68
N PRO A 86 8.36 1.81 8.84
CA PRO A 86 7.26 1.36 9.69
C PRO A 86 5.95 1.50 8.93
N MET A 87 5.10 0.47 9.00
CA MET A 87 3.81 0.44 8.32
C MET A 87 2.73 -0.04 9.26
N ASP A 88 1.64 0.73 9.36
CA ASP A 88 0.40 0.26 9.94
C ASP A 88 -0.46 -0.40 8.85
N HIS A 89 -0.99 -1.57 9.18
CA HIS A 89 -1.98 -2.28 8.39
C HIS A 89 -3.23 -2.48 9.24
N GLU A 90 -4.03 -1.42 9.34
CA GLU A 90 -5.34 -1.45 10.00
C GLU A 90 -5.26 -1.83 11.48
N GLY A 91 -4.27 -1.26 12.17
CA GLY A 91 -3.98 -1.55 13.57
C GLY A 91 -3.03 -2.72 13.77
N CYS A 92 -2.52 -3.34 12.70
CA CYS A 92 -1.44 -4.31 12.76
C CYS A 92 -0.09 -3.63 12.45
N SER A 93 0.94 -3.95 13.22
CA SER A 93 2.30 -3.46 13.04
C SER A 93 3.09 -4.26 12.00
N TYR A 94 3.51 -3.59 10.94
CA TYR A 94 4.31 -4.14 9.85
C TYR A 94 5.54 -3.26 9.57
N ARG A 95 6.41 -3.79 8.71
CA ARG A 95 7.41 -3.01 8.00
C ARG A 95 7.33 -3.28 6.50
N GLY A 96 7.52 -2.22 5.72
CA GLY A 96 7.55 -2.28 4.25
C GLY A 96 8.89 -1.84 3.71
N ARG A 97 9.35 -2.45 2.61
CA ARG A 97 10.49 -1.94 1.82
C ARG A 97 10.29 -2.16 0.33
N PHE A 98 10.92 -1.30 -0.45
CA PHE A 98 11.07 -1.50 -1.88
C PHE A 98 12.46 -2.08 -2.17
N LEU A 99 12.52 -3.06 -3.05
CA LEU A 99 13.76 -3.63 -3.56
C LEU A 99 13.79 -3.41 -5.07
N TRP A 100 14.70 -2.53 -5.49
CA TRP A 100 14.93 -2.32 -6.90
C TRP A 100 15.57 -3.56 -7.52
N SER A 101 15.13 -3.91 -8.72
CA SER A 101 15.61 -5.08 -9.44
C SER A 101 16.29 -4.72 -10.75
N ASP A 102 15.68 -3.85 -11.56
CA ASP A 102 16.18 -3.47 -12.87
C ASP A 102 15.48 -2.20 -13.39
N THR A 103 15.99 -1.61 -14.46
CA THR A 103 15.30 -0.61 -15.28
C THR A 103 14.82 -1.25 -16.57
N VAL A 104 13.50 -1.30 -16.79
CA VAL A 104 12.87 -2.00 -17.92
C VAL A 104 11.94 -1.09 -18.71
N THR A 105 11.71 -1.42 -19.97
CA THR A 105 10.71 -0.72 -20.80
C THR A 105 9.35 -1.43 -20.67
N VAL A 106 8.32 -0.68 -20.28
CA VAL A 106 6.93 -1.14 -20.18
C VAL A 106 6.09 -0.45 -21.24
N LYS A 107 5.28 -1.21 -21.98
CA LYS A 107 4.31 -0.65 -22.92
C LYS A 107 3.01 -0.31 -22.21
N ALA A 108 2.63 0.97 -22.20
CA ALA A 108 1.37 1.46 -21.63
C ALA A 108 0.96 2.76 -22.34
N MET A 109 -0.36 3.03 -22.46
CA MET A 109 -0.88 4.24 -23.13
C MET A 109 -0.28 4.43 -24.54
N ASP A 110 -0.19 3.34 -25.31
CA ASP A 110 0.46 3.27 -26.63
C ASP A 110 1.91 3.78 -26.72
N LYS A 111 2.60 3.87 -25.58
CA LYS A 111 3.98 4.35 -25.46
C LYS A 111 4.86 3.30 -24.79
N ASN A 112 6.15 3.36 -25.13
CA ASN A 112 7.20 2.64 -24.42
C ASN A 112 7.73 3.55 -23.30
N ILE A 113 7.56 3.13 -22.05
CA ILE A 113 7.89 3.92 -20.86
C ILE A 113 9.02 3.22 -20.10
N LEU A 114 10.13 3.92 -19.91
CA LEU A 114 11.25 3.42 -19.10
C LEU A 114 10.88 3.49 -17.61
N CYS A 115 10.90 2.35 -16.94
CA CYS A 115 10.49 2.20 -15.56
C CYS A 115 11.58 1.53 -14.72
N ASP A 116 11.75 2.00 -13.49
CA ASP A 116 12.43 1.24 -12.45
C ASP A 116 11.45 0.21 -11.88
N TYR A 117 11.88 -1.06 -11.88
CA TYR A 117 11.09 -2.21 -11.44
C TYR A 117 11.48 -2.58 -10.00
N PHE A 118 10.47 -2.63 -9.13
CA PHE A 118 10.61 -2.90 -7.71
C PHE A 118 9.80 -4.11 -7.28
N ARG A 119 10.34 -4.86 -6.32
CA ARG A 119 9.57 -5.74 -5.43
C ARG A 119 9.19 -4.99 -4.16
N LEU A 120 7.96 -5.15 -3.70
CA LEU A 120 7.50 -4.64 -2.40
C LEU A 120 7.45 -5.80 -1.39
N ASP A 121 8.30 -5.74 -0.37
CA ASP A 121 8.27 -6.67 0.76
C ASP A 121 7.46 -6.04 1.90
N LEU A 122 6.49 -6.77 2.44
CA LEU A 122 5.72 -6.40 3.63
C LEU A 122 5.85 -7.55 4.63
N ILE A 123 6.32 -7.25 5.84
CA ILE A 123 6.57 -8.26 6.88
C ILE A 123 5.95 -7.80 8.19
N PRO A 124 5.17 -8.64 8.90
CA PRO A 124 4.66 -8.31 10.23
C PRO A 124 5.81 -8.20 11.24
N ASN A 125 5.65 -7.38 12.27
CA ASN A 125 6.56 -7.38 13.42
C ASN A 125 6.28 -8.62 14.32
N GLU A 126 7.25 -9.02 15.14
CA GLU A 126 7.17 -10.27 15.94
C GLU A 126 5.99 -10.28 16.93
N ASP A 127 5.69 -9.12 17.56
CA ASP A 127 4.61 -8.95 18.53
C ASP A 127 3.36 -8.29 17.92
N ASN A 128 2.99 -8.68 16.70
CA ASN A 128 1.92 -8.03 15.95
C ASN A 128 0.52 -8.46 16.44
N GLU A 129 0.00 -7.77 17.45
CA GLU A 129 -1.43 -7.84 17.79
C GLU A 129 -2.25 -6.97 16.83
N CYS A 130 -3.03 -7.64 15.98
CA CYS A 130 -3.93 -6.98 15.05
C CYS A 130 -5.27 -6.61 15.70
N LEU A 131 -5.69 -5.35 15.56
CA LEU A 131 -6.99 -4.90 16.05
C LEU A 131 -8.20 -5.48 15.29
N LEU A 132 -8.01 -5.91 14.05
CA LEU A 132 -9.08 -6.38 13.17
C LEU A 132 -8.96 -7.87 12.84
N GLU A 133 -10.02 -8.62 13.11
CA GLU A 133 -10.11 -10.04 12.72
C GLU A 133 -10.38 -10.24 11.22
N LYS A 134 -11.03 -9.26 10.57
CA LYS A 134 -11.47 -9.34 9.17
C LYS A 134 -11.23 -8.03 8.45
N SER A 135 -10.87 -8.15 7.18
CA SER A 135 -10.69 -7.04 6.27
C SER A 135 -11.26 -7.32 4.88
N ASP A 136 -11.31 -6.28 4.07
CA ASP A 136 -11.68 -6.34 2.66
C ASP A 136 -10.67 -7.15 1.84
N TYR A 137 -11.06 -7.50 0.61
CA TYR A 137 -10.25 -8.35 -0.25
C TYR A 137 -8.89 -7.74 -0.60
N PHE A 138 -8.79 -6.42 -0.79
CA PHE A 138 -7.52 -5.79 -1.14
C PHE A 138 -6.57 -5.83 0.07
N MET A 139 -7.02 -5.32 1.22
CA MET A 139 -6.20 -5.28 2.43
C MET A 139 -5.79 -6.67 2.91
N LYS A 140 -6.71 -7.65 2.87
CA LYS A 140 -6.37 -9.04 3.23
C LYS A 140 -5.27 -9.62 2.33
N ASN A 141 -5.36 -9.44 1.01
CA ASN A 141 -4.42 -10.07 0.09
C ASN A 141 -3.11 -9.29 -0.04
N ILE A 142 -3.12 -7.98 0.21
CA ILE A 142 -1.91 -7.17 0.12
C ILE A 142 -0.91 -7.49 1.23
N VAL A 143 -1.25 -8.21 2.31
CA VAL A 143 -0.26 -8.65 3.32
C VAL A 143 -0.05 -10.17 3.39
N ALA A 144 -0.70 -10.94 2.52
CA ALA A 144 -0.55 -12.39 2.51
C ALA A 144 0.92 -12.83 2.30
N GLU A 145 1.37 -13.82 3.07
CA GLU A 145 2.78 -14.24 3.17
C GLU A 145 3.35 -14.75 1.84
N ASN A 146 2.55 -15.48 1.06
CA ASN A 146 2.97 -16.08 -0.20
C ASN A 146 2.70 -15.19 -1.43
N THR A 147 2.52 -13.89 -1.21
CA THR A 147 2.28 -12.94 -2.29
C THR A 147 3.57 -12.27 -2.71
N VAL A 148 3.86 -12.26 -4.02
CA VAL A 148 4.94 -11.43 -4.59
C VAL A 148 4.32 -10.15 -5.15
N ARG A 149 4.76 -9.00 -4.65
CA ARG A 149 4.23 -7.67 -5.03
C ARG A 149 5.27 -6.92 -5.84
N GLN A 150 4.85 -6.39 -6.97
CA GLN A 150 5.74 -5.81 -7.97
C GLN A 150 5.18 -4.47 -8.45
N LEU A 151 6.06 -3.49 -8.64
CA LEU A 151 5.72 -2.14 -9.10
C LEU A 151 6.71 -1.73 -10.19
N TRP A 152 6.21 -1.04 -11.21
CA TRP A 152 7.01 -0.40 -12.25
C TRP A 152 6.74 1.11 -12.19
N VAL A 153 7.77 1.86 -11.82
CA VAL A 153 7.69 3.31 -11.61
C VAL A 153 8.48 4.04 -12.68
N GLU A 154 7.85 5.00 -13.36
CA GLU A 154 8.46 5.77 -14.46
C GLU A 154 9.75 6.49 -14.02
N LYS A 155 10.86 6.34 -14.76
CA LYS A 155 12.17 6.86 -14.34
C LYS A 155 12.34 8.37 -14.55
N ASN A 156 11.88 8.90 -15.68
CA ASN A 156 12.37 10.19 -16.21
C ASN A 156 11.36 11.35 -16.16
N ASN A 157 10.05 11.09 -16.08
CA ASN A 157 9.02 12.13 -16.14
C ASN A 157 8.35 12.33 -14.77
N ASN A 158 7.20 11.68 -14.58
CA ASN A 158 6.26 11.97 -13.51
C ASN A 158 6.36 11.00 -12.33
N LYS A 159 7.32 10.06 -12.38
CA LYS A 159 7.48 8.96 -11.42
C LYS A 159 6.17 8.24 -11.10
N ARG A 160 5.29 8.12 -12.09
CA ARG A 160 3.99 7.42 -11.95
C ARG A 160 4.22 5.92 -11.81
N ILE A 161 3.35 5.28 -11.05
CA ILE A 161 3.23 3.82 -11.08
C ILE A 161 2.54 3.46 -12.41
N ILE A 162 3.31 2.89 -13.34
CA ILE A 162 2.83 2.53 -14.68
C ILE A 162 2.16 1.16 -14.67
N LYS A 163 2.70 0.25 -13.86
CA LYS A 163 2.20 -1.10 -13.71
C LYS A 163 2.37 -1.56 -12.27
N ALA A 164 1.44 -2.38 -11.81
CA ALA A 164 1.52 -3.11 -10.56
C ALA A 164 1.12 -4.57 -10.80
N ALA A 165 1.76 -5.49 -10.11
CA ALA A 165 1.39 -6.90 -10.15
C ALA A 165 1.47 -7.55 -8.76
N ALA A 166 0.59 -8.50 -8.51
CA ALA A 166 0.58 -9.32 -7.32
C ALA A 166 0.38 -10.78 -7.72
N LYS A 167 1.33 -11.65 -7.36
CA LYS A 167 1.18 -13.11 -7.52
C LYS A 167 0.61 -13.69 -6.24
N VAL A 168 -0.68 -14.01 -6.23
CA VAL A 168 -1.43 -14.49 -5.06
C VAL A 168 -1.86 -15.94 -5.33
N TYR A 169 -1.43 -16.89 -4.49
CA TYR A 169 -1.76 -18.33 -4.63
C TYR A 169 -1.57 -18.91 -6.04
N GLY A 170 -0.49 -18.50 -6.73
CA GLY A 170 -0.18 -18.98 -8.09
C GLY A 170 -0.89 -18.22 -9.22
N LEU A 171 -1.86 -17.36 -8.91
CA LEU A 171 -2.51 -16.46 -9.86
C LEU A 171 -1.79 -15.11 -9.89
N THR A 172 -1.50 -14.59 -11.08
CA THR A 172 -0.94 -13.24 -11.25
C THR A 172 -2.06 -12.26 -11.55
N LEU A 173 -2.23 -11.28 -10.67
CA LEU A 173 -3.07 -10.11 -10.90
C LEU A 173 -2.19 -8.98 -11.39
N GLU A 174 -2.62 -8.30 -12.46
CA GLU A 174 -1.87 -7.21 -13.07
C GLU A 174 -2.79 -6.01 -13.31
N ALA A 175 -2.27 -4.82 -13.02
CA ALA A 175 -2.89 -3.55 -13.34
C ALA A 175 -1.88 -2.69 -14.10
N ILE A 176 -2.30 -2.17 -15.26
CA ILE A 176 -1.52 -1.23 -16.08
C ILE A 176 -2.31 0.06 -16.21
N ILE A 177 -1.65 1.21 -16.00
CA ILE A 177 -2.26 2.51 -16.17
C ILE A 177 -2.85 2.66 -17.59
N GLN A 178 -4.07 3.19 -17.66
CA GLN A 178 -4.75 3.53 -18.92
C GLN A 178 -4.82 5.05 -19.06
N ASP A 179 -5.04 5.53 -20.28
CA ASP A 179 -5.37 6.93 -20.50
C ASP A 179 -6.67 7.26 -19.76
N GLY A 180 -6.67 8.38 -19.02
CA GLY A 180 -7.79 8.85 -18.22
C GLY A 180 -8.81 9.66 -18.99
#